data_AF-A0A9D0ZDM9-F1
#
_entry.id   AF-A0A9D0ZDM9-F1
#
_cell.length_a   1.000
_cell.length_b   1.000
_cell.length_c   1.000
_cell.angle_alpha   90.00
_cell.angle_beta   90.00
_cell.angle_gamma   90.00
#
_symmetry.space_group_name_H-M   'P 1'
#
loop_
_entity.id
_entity.type
_entity.pdbx_description
1 polymer ?
#
loop_
_entity_poly.entity_id
_entity_poly.type
_entity_poly.pdbx_seq_one_letter_code
_entity_poly.pdbx_strand_id
1 'polypeptide(L)'
;MRRALTVAAAAVAAVLVVVSLLGRAELTGLSESCLEIEEYIAELEEENARLLIEHETAYSAARIEEYAREVLGMQSPASGQIIYIESGDADWAEIPASEP
;
A
#
# COMPACT_ATOMS: atom_id res chain seq x y z
N MET A 1 -45.71 -25.59 -42.36
CA MET A 1 -45.65 -25.28 -40.91
C MET A 1 -44.33 -25.67 -40.24
N ARG A 2 -43.88 -26.94 -40.25
CA ARG A 2 -42.65 -27.37 -39.54
C ARG A 2 -41.37 -26.59 -39.88
N ARG A 3 -41.14 -26.24 -41.16
CA ARG A 3 -39.97 -25.46 -41.59
C ARG A 3 -39.97 -24.00 -41.09
N ALA A 4 -41.15 -23.39 -40.96
CA ALA A 4 -41.27 -22.04 -40.43
C ALA A 4 -40.94 -22.01 -38.92
N LEU A 5 -41.37 -23.04 -38.19
CA LEU A 5 -41.07 -23.19 -36.76
C LEU A 5 -39.55 -23.37 -36.51
N THR A 6 -38.87 -24.17 -37.34
CA THR A 6 -37.41 -24.36 -37.20
C THR A 6 -36.62 -23.10 -37.53
N VAL A 7 -37.07 -22.32 -38.52
CA VAL A 7 -36.44 -21.03 -38.86
C VAL A 7 -36.66 -20.01 -37.75
N ALA A 8 -37.87 -19.95 -37.18
CA ALA A 8 -38.16 -19.08 -36.03
C ALA A 8 -37.31 -19.47 -34.80
N ALA A 9 -37.18 -20.77 -34.52
CA ALA A 9 -36.33 -21.25 -33.42
C ALA A 9 -34.85 -20.94 -33.64
N ALA A 10 -34.34 -21.08 -34.87
CA ALA A 10 -32.96 -20.73 -35.21
C ALA A 10 -32.70 -19.22 -35.08
N ALA A 11 -33.65 -18.37 -35.47
CA ALA A 11 -33.57 -16.93 -35.30
C ALA A 11 -33.51 -16.53 -33.81
N VAL A 12 -34.35 -17.14 -32.97
CA VAL A 12 -34.31 -16.91 -31.51
C VAL A 12 -32.99 -17.38 -30.90
N ALA A 13 -32.47 -18.53 -31.33
CA ALA A 13 -31.18 -19.02 -30.86
C ALA A 13 -30.03 -18.08 -31.25
N ALA A 14 -30.03 -17.55 -32.49
CA ALA A 14 -29.04 -16.59 -32.93
C ALA A 14 -29.06 -15.29 -32.11
N VAL A 15 -30.26 -14.78 -31.80
CA VAL A 15 -30.42 -13.60 -30.94
C VAL A 15 -29.88 -13.86 -29.54
N LEU A 16 -30.19 -15.01 -28.93
CA LEU A 16 -29.67 -15.37 -27.61
C LEU A 16 -28.14 -15.48 -27.58
N VAL A 17 -27.53 -16.03 -28.63
CA VAL A 17 -26.07 -16.10 -28.76
C VAL A 17 -25.45 -14.71 -28.83
N VAL A 18 -26.02 -13.82 -29.65
CA VAL A 18 -25.54 -12.43 -29.78
C VAL A 18 -25.64 -11.68 -28.45
N VAL A 19 -26.77 -11.79 -27.75
CA VAL A 19 -26.96 -11.19 -26.41
C VAL A 19 -25.98 -11.76 -25.39
N SER A 20 -25.73 -13.07 -25.42
CA SER A 20 -24.73 -13.70 -24.54
C SER A 20 -23.31 -13.22 -24.83
N LEU A 21 -22.96 -12.99 -26.11
CA LEU A 21 -21.66 -12.46 -26.50
C LEU A 21 -21.49 -10.99 -26.11
N LEU A 22 -22.54 -10.18 -26.26
CA LEU A 22 -22.54 -8.78 -25.80
C LEU A 22 -22.39 -8.68 -24.28
N GLY A 23 -23.15 -9.49 -23.53
CA GLY A 23 -23.01 -9.54 -22.07
C GLY A 23 -21.62 -10.02 -21.63
N ARG A 24 -21.00 -10.94 -22.37
CA ARG A 24 -19.60 -11.33 -22.14
C ARG A 24 -18.62 -10.23 -22.50
N ALA A 25 -18.83 -9.51 -23.59
CA ALA A 25 -17.97 -8.41 -24.00
C ALA A 25 -18.03 -7.24 -23.00
N GLU A 26 -19.22 -6.93 -22.46
CA GLU A 26 -19.38 -5.95 -21.38
C GLU A 26 -18.67 -6.43 -20.11
N LEU A 27 -18.79 -7.71 -19.74
CA LEU A 27 -18.04 -8.30 -18.63
C LEU A 27 -16.53 -8.23 -18.88
N THR A 28 -16.05 -8.43 -20.11
CA THR A 28 -14.63 -8.31 -20.46
C THR A 28 -14.13 -6.87 -20.37
N GLY A 29 -14.91 -5.89 -20.85
CA GLY A 29 -14.54 -4.47 -20.72
C GLY A 29 -14.54 -3.99 -19.25
N LEU A 30 -15.48 -4.48 -18.44
CA LEU A 30 -15.48 -4.26 -16.99
C LEU A 30 -14.29 -4.95 -16.31
N SER A 31 -13.90 -6.15 -16.75
CA SER A 31 -12.70 -6.83 -16.27
C SER A 31 -11.42 -6.06 -16.64
N GLU A 32 -11.33 -5.45 -17.82
CA GLU A 32 -10.21 -4.58 -18.19
C GLU A 32 -10.11 -3.37 -17.25
N SER A 33 -11.24 -2.76 -16.89
CA SER A 33 -11.26 -1.65 -15.92
C SER A 33 -10.87 -2.09 -14.50
N CYS A 34 -11.27 -3.29 -14.06
CA CYS A 34 -10.84 -3.84 -12.78
C CYS A 34 -9.33 -4.13 -12.77
N LEU A 35 -8.78 -4.64 -13.87
CA LEU A 35 -7.34 -4.92 -14.01
C LEU A 35 -6.51 -3.63 -13.99
N GLU A 36 -6.98 -2.56 -14.64
CA GLU A 36 -6.31 -1.25 -14.61
C GLU A 36 -6.28 -0.65 -13.19
N ILE A 37 -7.37 -0.81 -12.43
CA ILE A 37 -7.44 -0.36 -11.03
C ILE A 37 -6.51 -1.19 -10.14
N GLU A 38 -6.46 -2.51 -10.34
CA GLU A 38 -5.54 -3.39 -9.60
C GLU A 38 -4.07 -3.07 -9.88
N GLU A 39 -3.72 -2.76 -11.13
CA GLU A 39 -2.36 -2.36 -11.52
C GLU A 39 -1.98 -1.01 -10.88
N TYR A 40 -2.90 -0.04 -10.87
CA TYR A 40 -2.69 1.25 -10.20
C TYR A 40 -2.56 1.11 -8.68
N ILE A 41 -3.30 0.20 -8.04
CA ILE A 41 -3.15 -0.10 -6.61
C ILE A 41 -1.77 -0.70 -6.33
N ALA A 42 -1.32 -1.66 -7.16
CA ALA A 42 -0.01 -2.28 -7.01
C ALA A 42 1.13 -1.27 -7.18
N GLU A 43 1.02 -0.37 -8.16
CA GLU A 43 1.99 0.71 -8.36
C GLU A 43 2.04 1.65 -7.15
N LEU A 44 0.88 2.05 -6.60
CA LEU A 44 0.82 2.89 -5.40
C LEU A 44 1.36 2.21 -4.14
N GLU A 45 1.16 0.89 -4.00
CA GLU A 45 1.71 0.12 -2.88
C GLU A 45 3.24 0.01 -2.97
N GLU A 46 3.77 -0.21 -4.18
CA GLU A 46 5.22 -0.23 -4.43
C GLU A 46 5.85 1.15 -4.18
N GLU A 47 5.22 2.22 -4.66
CA GLU A 47 5.62 3.60 -4.42
C GLU A 47 5.62 3.93 -2.92
N ASN A 48 4.58 3.52 -2.17
CA ASN A 48 4.53 3.68 -0.72
C ASN A 48 5.63 2.89 -0.02
N ALA A 49 5.88 1.63 -0.39
CA ALA A 49 6.94 0.82 0.18
C ALA A 49 8.31 1.47 -0.07
N ARG A 50 8.55 1.97 -1.28
CA ARG A 50 9.77 2.71 -1.64
C ARG A 50 9.92 3.99 -0.81
N LEU A 51 8.87 4.80 -0.72
CA LEU A 51 8.87 6.05 0.05
C LEU A 51 9.07 5.80 1.54
N LEU A 52 8.51 4.70 2.08
CA LEU A 52 8.66 4.33 3.48
C LEU A 52 10.08 3.84 3.78
N ILE A 53 10.67 3.05 2.89
CA ILE A 53 12.10 2.69 2.95
C ILE A 53 12.98 3.94 2.82
N GLU A 54 12.66 4.86 1.92
CA GLU A 54 13.41 6.12 1.78
C GLU A 54 13.29 6.98 3.03
N HIS A 55 12.11 7.05 3.64
CA HIS A 55 11.89 7.78 4.89
C HIS A 55 12.63 7.12 6.07
N GLU A 56 12.59 5.79 6.19
CA GLU A 56 13.35 5.06 7.23
C GLU A 56 14.86 5.14 7.03
N THR A 57 15.34 5.00 5.79
CA THR A 57 16.76 5.18 5.48
C THR A 57 17.17 6.63 5.71
N ALA A 58 16.27 7.59 5.46
CA ALA A 58 16.53 9.00 5.66
C ALA A 58 16.61 9.41 7.13
N TYR A 59 15.76 8.83 7.97
CA TYR A 59 15.72 9.01 9.42
C TYR A 59 16.58 8.00 10.19
N SER A 60 17.24 7.07 9.51
CA SER A 60 18.08 6.08 10.19
C SER A 60 19.18 6.80 10.98
N ALA A 61 19.36 6.37 12.24
CA ALA A 61 20.39 6.91 13.13
C ALA A 61 21.79 6.91 12.48
N ALA A 62 22.04 6.00 11.53
CA ALA A 62 23.25 5.92 10.74
C ALA A 62 23.53 7.20 9.92
N ARG A 63 22.53 7.80 9.25
CA ARG A 63 22.74 9.07 8.52
C ARG A 63 22.98 10.24 9.45
N ILE A 64 22.30 10.26 10.59
CA ILE A 64 22.52 11.28 11.63
C ILE A 64 23.94 11.16 12.17
N GLU A 65 24.41 9.94 12.41
CA GLU A 65 25.77 9.65 12.88
C GLU A 65 26.83 10.04 11.83
N GLU A 66 26.59 9.74 10.56
CA GLU A 66 27.49 10.10 9.47
C GLU A 66 27.58 11.63 9.30
N TYR A 67 26.46 12.35 9.28
CA TYR A 67 26.46 13.81 9.26
C TYR A 67 27.15 14.42 10.48
N ALA A 68 26.89 13.87 11.67
CA ALA A 68 27.56 14.28 12.89
C ALA A 68 29.07 14.10 12.79
N ARG A 69 29.54 12.99 12.22
CA ARG A 69 30.96 12.70 12.05
C ARG A 69 31.63 13.53 10.96
N GLU A 70 31.01 13.59 9.78
CA GLU A 70 31.61 14.16 8.57
C GLU A 70 31.47 15.68 8.48
N VAL A 71 30.31 16.22 8.86
CA VAL A 71 30.01 17.65 8.75
C VAL A 71 30.26 18.39 10.06
N LEU A 72 29.78 17.82 11.17
CA LEU A 72 29.96 18.43 12.49
C LEU A 72 31.30 18.03 13.16
N GLY A 73 32.04 17.08 12.58
CA GLY A 73 33.33 16.62 13.12
C GLY A 73 33.22 15.88 14.46
N MET A 74 32.02 15.43 14.83
CA MET A 74 31.77 14.72 16.09
C MET A 74 32.45 13.35 16.06
N GLN A 75 33.08 12.98 17.17
CA GLN A 75 33.68 11.67 17.35
C GLN A 75 32.95 10.90 18.44
N SER A 76 32.91 9.57 18.34
CA SER A 76 32.34 8.74 19.41
C SER A 76 33.12 9.00 20.71
N PRO A 77 32.41 9.21 21.84
CA PRO A 77 33.07 9.44 23.12
C PRO A 77 33.90 8.22 23.52
N ALA A 78 35.09 8.46 24.09
CA ALA A 78 35.91 7.38 24.62
C ALA A 78 35.21 6.75 25.84
N SER A 79 35.44 5.46 26.10
CA SER A 79 34.75 4.73 27.19
C SER A 79 34.90 5.38 28.57
N GLY A 80 35.99 6.12 28.81
CA GLY A 80 36.22 6.88 30.05
C GLY A 80 35.45 8.20 30.16
N GLN A 81 34.76 8.63 29.11
CA GLN A 81 33.95 9.85 29.06
C GLN A 81 32.44 9.56 29.22
N ILE A 82 32.06 8.29 29.37
CA ILE A 82 30.66 7.87 29.55
C ILE A 82 30.36 7.88 31.05
N ILE A 83 29.46 8.77 31.47
CA ILE A 83 28.98 8.86 32.86
C ILE A 83 27.53 8.37 32.86
N TYR A 84 27.27 7.29 33.58
CA TYR A 84 25.92 6.81 33.83
C TYR A 84 25.32 7.60 34.99
N ILE A 85 24.20 8.27 34.74
CA ILE A 85 23.44 8.96 35.77
C ILE A 85 22.32 8.00 36.19
N GLU A 86 22.39 7.51 37.43
CA GLU A 86 21.27 6.80 38.04
C GLU A 86 20.30 7.85 38.61
N SER A 87 19.09 7.94 38.03
CA SER A 87 18.02 8.73 38.63
C SER A 87 17.47 7.92 39.80
N GLY A 88 17.85 8.30 41.02
CA GLY A 88 17.49 7.57 42.25
C GLY A 88 16.01 7.64 42.62
N ASP A 89 15.22 8.46 41.93
CA ASP A 89 13.80 8.62 42.17
C ASP A 89 12.99 7.93 41.07
N ALA A 90 12.01 7.14 41.49
CA ALA A 90 11.05 6.51 40.59
C ALA A 90 10.29 7.60 39.83
N ASP A 91 10.41 7.58 38.51
CA ASP A 91 9.67 8.47 37.61
C ASP A 91 8.18 8.15 37.77
N TRP A 92 7.43 9.02 38.44
CA TRP A 92 5.99 8.87 38.61
C TRP A 92 5.27 9.75 37.60
N ALA A 93 4.40 9.15 36.80
CA ALA A 93 3.47 9.87 35.96
C ALA A 93 2.15 10.04 36.73
N GLU A 94 1.79 11.26 37.10
CA GLU A 94 0.43 11.55 37.54
C GLU A 94 -0.49 11.47 36.32
N ILE A 95 -1.37 10.48 36.29
CA ILE A 95 -2.46 10.40 35.32
C ILE A 95 -3.53 11.38 35.80
N PRO A 96 -3.81 12.49 35.09
CA PRO A 96 -4.91 13.36 35.45
C PRO A 96 -6.19 12.54 35.34
N ALA A 97 -7.02 12.55 36.39
CA ALA A 97 -8.33 11.92 36.33
C ALA A 97 -9.08 12.51 35.12
N SER A 98 -9.45 11.65 34.17
CA SER A 98 -10.36 12.03 33.10
C SER A 98 -11.64 12.54 33.76
N GLU A 99 -11.92 13.84 33.62
CA GLU A 99 -13.19 14.40 34.04
C GLU A 99 -14.34 13.63 33.34
N PRO A 100 -15.41 13.30 34.08
CA PRO A 100 -16.54 12.53 33.57
C PRO A 100 -17.37 13.28 32.51
#